data_AF-A0A6A8AQR7-F1
#
_entry.id   AF-A0A6A8AQR7-F1
#
_cell.length_a   1.000
_cell.length_b   1.000
_cell.length_c   1.000
_cell.angle_alpha   90.00
_cell.angle_beta   90.00
_cell.angle_gamma   90.00
#
_symmetry.space_group_name_H-M   'P 1'
#
loop_
_entity.id
_entity.type
_entity.pdbx_description
1 polymer ?
#
loop_
_entity_poly.entity_id
_entity_poly.type
_entity_poly.pdbx_seq_one_letter_code
_entity_poly.pdbx_strand_id
1 'polypeptide(L)' 'MKIFIRGTVQGVGFRPTVYRVAKSLGLSGYVLNKGSNVEMGIKDFNA' A
#
# COMPACT_ATOMS: atom_id res chain seq x y z
N MET A 1 2.02 -2.54 -10.81
CA MET A 1 1.74 -1.07 -10.74
C MET A 1 2.36 -0.47 -9.48
N LYS A 2 2.88 0.77 -9.52
CA LYS A 2 3.36 1.50 -8.34
C LYS A 2 2.49 2.73 -8.05
N ILE A 3 2.17 2.98 -6.78
CA ILE A 3 1.35 4.09 -6.30
C ILE A 3 2.11 4.84 -5.21
N PHE A 4 2.10 6.18 -5.26
CA PHE A 4 2.70 7.03 -4.22
C PHE A 4 1.63 7.86 -3.54
N ILE A 5 1.60 7.83 -2.21
CA ILE A 5 0.64 8.57 -1.39
C ILE A 5 1.42 9.50 -0.47
N ARG A 6 1.06 10.79 -0.48
CA ARG A 6 1.70 11.85 0.30
C ARG A 6 0.69 12.46 1.28
N GLY A 7 1.19 13.06 2.36
CA GLY A 7 0.37 13.68 3.41
C GLY A 7 0.51 12.94 4.75
N THR A 8 -0.51 13.03 5.62
CA THR A 8 -0.51 12.39 6.93
C THR A 8 -0.70 10.86 6.80
N VAL A 9 0.40 10.14 6.59
CA VAL A 9 0.41 8.68 6.35
C VAL A 9 1.09 7.88 7.47
N GLN A 10 1.67 8.57 8.45
CA GLN A 10 2.34 7.98 9.61
C GLN A 10 1.49 8.12 10.87
N GLY A 11 1.49 7.11 11.75
CA GLY A 11 0.75 7.14 13.02
C GLY A 11 -0.78 7.01 12.90
N VAL A 12 -1.34 6.91 11.70
CA VAL A 12 -2.81 6.91 11.46
C VAL A 12 -3.42 5.54 11.15
N GLY A 13 -2.67 4.45 11.33
CA GLY A 13 -3.17 3.10 10.96
C GLY A 13 -3.26 2.86 9.44
N PHE A 14 -2.45 3.57 8.65
CA PHE A 14 -2.44 3.47 7.19
C PHE A 14 -2.15 2.03 6.69
N ARG A 15 -1.08 1.40 7.19
CA ARG A 15 -0.66 0.05 6.77
C ARG A 15 -1.73 -1.03 7.03
N PRO A 16 -2.34 -1.13 8.23
CA PRO A 16 -3.46 -2.04 8.46
C PRO A 16 -4.64 -1.84 7.49
N THR A 17 -4.97 -0.59 7.17
CA THR A 17 -6.06 -0.27 6.24
C THR A 17 -5.77 -0.79 4.84
N VAL A 18 -4.58 -0.49 4.30
CA VAL A 18 -4.17 -0.98 2.97
C VAL A 18 -4.16 -2.50 2.92
N TYR A 19 -3.63 -3.17 3.96
CA TYR A 19 -3.60 -4.64 4.01
C TYR A 19 -4.99 -5.25 3.93
N ARG A 20 -5.96 -4.71 4.68
CA ARG A 20 -7.35 -5.20 4.68
C ARG A 20 -8.01 -5.05 3.30
N VAL A 21 -7.83 -3.90 2.66
CA VAL A 21 -8.39 -3.64 1.32
C VAL A 21 -7.74 -4.54 0.26
N ALA A 22 -6.41 -4.66 0.27
CA ALA A 22 -5.71 -5.55 -0.65
C ALA A 22 -6.17 -7.00 -0.50
N LYS A 23 -6.33 -7.48 0.75
CA LYS A 23 -6.83 -8.82 1.05
C LYS A 23 -8.27 -9.04 0.57
N SER A 24 -9.16 -8.07 0.74
CA SER A 24 -10.55 -8.18 0.25
C SER A 24 -10.66 -8.18 -1.27
N LEU A 25 -9.66 -7.62 -1.97
CA LEU A 25 -9.60 -7.59 -3.43
C LEU A 25 -8.77 -8.74 -4.04
N GLY A 26 -8.22 -9.64 -3.21
CA GLY A 26 -7.33 -10.71 -3.68
C GLY A 26 -6.00 -10.21 -4.24
N LEU A 27 -5.60 -8.97 -3.94
CA LEU A 27 -4.39 -8.35 -4.46
C LEU A 27 -3.19 -8.68 -3.58
N SER A 28 -2.03 -8.88 -4.21
CA SER A 28 -0.75 -9.05 -3.51
C SER A 28 0.23 -7.95 -3.90
N GLY A 29 1.15 -7.62 -2.99
CA GLY A 29 2.00 -6.46 -3.16
C GLY A 29 2.80 -6.09 -1.92
N TYR A 30 3.29 -4.85 -1.90
CA TYR A 30 4.00 -4.27 -0.77
C TYR A 30 3.50 -2.86 -0.44
N VAL A 31 3.73 -2.45 0.80
CA VAL A 31 3.51 -1.08 1.31
C VAL A 31 4.77 -0.67 2.08
N LEU A 32 5.42 0.40 1.64
CA LEU A 32 6.65 0.93 2.23
C LEU A 32 6.42 2.37 2.69
N ASN A 33 6.76 2.64 3.95
CA ASN A 33 6.79 4.01 4.46
C ASN A 33 8.16 4.63 4.14
N LYS A 34 8.14 5.75 3.43
CA LYS A 34 9.29 6.54 2.97
C LYS A 34 9.21 7.94 3.61
N GLY A 35 9.26 8.01 4.94
CA GLY A 35 9.26 9.29 5.67
C GLY A 35 8.00 10.13 5.37
N SER A 36 8.11 11.07 4.43
CA SER A 36 7.02 11.96 3.99
C SER A 36 5.94 11.31 3.12
N ASN A 37 6.14 10.07 2.66
CA ASN A 37 5.20 9.40 1.77
C ASN A 37 5.13 7.89 1.99
N VAL A 38 4.11 7.25 1.45
CA VAL A 38 4.00 5.80 1.32
C VAL A 38 4.12 5.42 -0.14
N GLU A 39 4.91 4.39 -0.42
CA GLU A 39 4.98 3.73 -1.72
C GLU A 39 4.26 2.38 -1.62
N MET A 40 3.41 2.09 -2.60
CA MET A 40 2.72 0.80 -2.71
C MET A 40 3.03 0.18 -4.06
N GLY A 41 3.33 -1.12 -4.08
CA GLY A 41 3.49 -1.89 -5.29
C GLY A 41 2.48 -3.02 -5.35
N ILE A 42 1.69 -3.09 -6.43
CA ILE A 42 0.78 -4.22 -6.69
C ILE A 42 1.45 -5.16 -7.68
N LYS A 43 1.50 -6.44 -7.33
CA LYS A 43 1.93 -7.54 -8.21
C LYS A 43 0.74 -7.97 -9.04
N ASP A 44 0.93 -8.00 -10.35
CA ASP A 44 0.00 -8.71 -11.24
C ASP A 44 0.34 -10.20 -11.20
N PHE A 45 -0.69 -11.05 -11.11
CA PHE A 45 -0.54 -12.51 -11.18
C PHE A 45 -0.74 -13.06 -12.60
N ASN A 46 -0.99 -12.19 -13.59
CA ASN A 46 -1.11 -12.57 -15.00
C ASN A 46 0.26 -12.48 -15.70
N ALA A 47 1.20 -13.32 -15.29
CA ALA A 47 2.46 -13.57 -16.01
C ALA A 47 2.57 -15.05 -16.34
#